data_AF-A0A916VQH9-F1
#
_entry.id   AF-A0A916VQH9-F1
#
_cell.length_a   1.000
_cell.length_b   1.000
_cell.length_c   1.000
_cell.angle_alpha   90.00
_cell.angle_beta   90.00
_cell.angle_gamma   90.00
#
_symmetry.space_group_name_H-M   'P 1'
#
loop_
_entity.id
_entity.type
_entity.pdbx_description
1 polymer ?
#
loop_
_entity_poly.entity_id
_entity_poly.type
_entity_poly.pdbx_seq_one_letter_code
_entity_poly.pdbx_strand_id
1 'polypeptide(L)' 'MLIYEMKLQGTQDQYNQLDSAIRTGRFVRNSIIRAWIDREVKSRNDAYKYCTKLVHNPEFPWAKQLDSMARQAHAERA' A
#
# COMPACT_ATOMS: atom_id res chain seq x y z
N MET A 1 -31.18 12.50 17.79
CA MET A 1 -29.77 12.39 17.37
C MET A 1 -29.73 12.65 15.87
N LEU A 2 -29.19 13.79 15.45
CA LEU A 2 -29.00 14.10 14.03
C LEU A 2 -27.69 13.45 13.57
N ILE A 3 -27.78 12.55 12.60
CA ILE A 3 -26.60 11.94 11.95
C ILE A 3 -26.50 12.58 10.58
N TYR A 4 -25.40 13.30 10.34
CA TYR A 4 -25.09 13.84 9.02
C TYR A 4 -24.23 12.83 8.27
N GLU A 5 -24.81 12.17 7.27
CA GLU A 5 -24.08 11.33 6.34
C GLU A 5 -23.80 12.10 5.06
N MET A 6 -22.52 12.20 4.71
CA MET A 6 -22.04 12.79 3.47
C MET A 6 -21.30 11.72 2.68
N LYS A 7 -21.62 11.60 1.39
CA LYS A 7 -20.80 10.81 0.46
C LYS A 7 -19.57 11.63 0.07
N LEU A 8 -18.44 10.96 -0.08
CA LEU A 8 -17.23 11.57 -0.63
C LEU A 8 -17.55 12.13 -2.03
N GLN A 9 -17.42 13.44 -2.19
CA GLN A 9 -17.54 14.12 -3.49
C GLN A 9 -16.17 14.63 -3.90
N GLY A 10 -15.76 14.30 -5.11
CA GLY A 10 -14.48 14.71 -5.68
C GLY A 10 -14.54 14.81 -7.19
N THR A 11 -13.51 15.39 -7.78
CA THR A 11 -13.32 15.39 -9.23
C THR A 11 -12.86 14.00 -9.70
N GLN A 12 -12.99 13.73 -10.99
CA GLN A 12 -12.50 12.48 -11.57
C GLN A 12 -11.00 12.28 -11.30
N ASP A 13 -10.21 13.36 -11.35
CA ASP A 13 -8.78 13.32 -11.07
C ASP A 13 -8.49 12.88 -9.62
N GLN A 14 -9.22 13.44 -8.64
CA GLN A 14 -9.09 13.03 -7.24
C GLN A 14 -9.43 11.55 -7.03
N TYR A 15 -10.49 11.06 -7.66
CA TYR A 15 -10.83 9.63 -7.59
C TYR A 15 -9.76 8.74 -8.25
N ASN A 16 -9.16 9.18 -9.36
CA ASN A 16 -8.07 8.45 -10.01
C ASN A 16 -6.82 8.37 -9.14
N GLN A 17 -6.48 9.46 -8.43
CA GLN A 17 -5.37 9.47 -7.46
C GLN A 17 -5.64 8.50 -6.31
N LEU A 18 -6.88 8.47 -5.78
CA LEU A 18 -7.29 7.51 -4.76
C LEU A 18 -7.19 6.06 -5.24
N ASP A 19 -7.69 5.75 -6.44
CA ASP A 19 -7.60 4.40 -7.00
C ASP A 19 -6.14 3.97 -7.17
N SER A 20 -5.27 4.89 -7.62
CA SER A 20 -3.83 4.66 -7.76
C SER A 20 -3.16 4.35 -6.42
N ALA A 21 -3.51 5.09 -5.36
CA ALA A 21 -3.03 4.84 -4.00
C ALA A 21 -3.52 3.48 -3.46
N ILE A 22 -4.80 3.14 -3.65
CA ILE A 22 -5.39 1.87 -3.22
C ILE A 22 -4.75 0.69 -3.95
N ARG A 23 -4.55 0.80 -5.27
CA ARG A 23 -3.86 -0.23 -6.08
C ARG A 23 -2.43 -0.44 -5.59
N THR A 24 -1.71 0.64 -5.32
CA THR A 24 -0.33 0.58 -4.79
C THR A 24 -0.30 -0.09 -3.41
N GLY A 25 -1.22 0.25 -2.51
CA GLY A 25 -1.33 -0.38 -1.20
C GLY A 25 -1.65 -1.88 -1.27
N ARG A 26 -2.58 -2.28 -2.17
CA ARG A 26 -2.89 -3.70 -2.43
C ARG A 26 -1.69 -4.45 -3.01
N PHE A 27 -0.95 -3.83 -3.92
CA PHE A 27 0.28 -4.38 -4.47
C PHE A 27 1.29 -4.67 -3.34
N VAL A 28 1.57 -3.69 -2.48
CA VAL A 28 2.48 -3.89 -1.33
C VAL A 28 2.02 -5.06 -0.47
N ARG A 29 0.76 -5.08 -0.04
CA ARG A 29 0.22 -6.17 0.78
C ARG A 29 0.40 -7.53 0.12
N ASN A 30 0.01 -7.68 -1.15
CA ASN A 30 0.10 -8.95 -1.86
C ASN A 30 1.54 -9.42 -2.04
N SER A 31 2.48 -8.49 -2.27
CA SER A 31 3.91 -8.80 -2.35
C SER A 31 4.46 -9.31 -1.02
N ILE A 32 4.01 -8.76 0.11
CA ILE A 32 4.40 -9.28 1.44
C ILE A 32 3.83 -10.68 1.68
N ILE A 33 2.56 -10.93 1.32
CA ILE A 33 1.97 -12.28 1.43
C ILE A 33 2.78 -13.28 0.60
N ARG A 34 3.15 -12.92 -0.64
CA ARG A 34 3.99 -13.75 -1.50
C ARG A 34 5.35 -14.03 -0.85
N ALA A 35 6.03 -12.99 -0.39
CA ALA A 35 7.33 -13.12 0.28
C ALA A 35 7.28 -13.96 1.56
N TRP A 36 6.17 -13.94 2.29
CA TRP A 36 5.94 -14.80 3.45
C TRP A 36 5.79 -16.28 3.05
N ILE A 37 5.02 -16.56 1.99
CA ILE A 37 4.89 -17.92 1.42
C ILE A 37 6.27 -18.45 0.99
N ASP A 38 7.08 -17.58 0.36
CA ASP A 38 8.43 -17.90 -0.11
C ASP A 38 9.47 -17.93 1.04
N ARG A 39 9.03 -17.74 2.30
CA ARG A 39 9.83 -17.75 3.54
C ARG A 39 10.89 -16.63 3.64
N GLU A 40 10.74 -15.58 2.84
CA GLU A 40 11.63 -14.40 2.82
C GLU A 40 11.29 -13.39 3.92
N VAL A 41 10.02 -13.32 4.32
CA VAL A 41 9.51 -12.44 5.39
C VAL A 41 9.00 -13.29 6.54
N LYS A 42 9.52 -13.09 7.76
CA LYS A 42 9.13 -13.85 8.96
C LYS A 42 8.72 -12.97 10.14
N SER A 43 9.02 -11.68 10.07
CA SER A 43 8.73 -10.71 11.12
C SER A 43 8.24 -9.39 10.55
N ARG A 44 7.66 -8.55 11.41
CA ARG A 44 7.26 -7.18 11.05
C ARG A 44 8.42 -6.37 10.48
N ASN A 45 9.61 -6.52 11.07
CA ASN A 45 10.80 -5.80 10.61
C ASN A 45 11.25 -6.25 9.21
N ASP A 46 11.10 -7.55 8.90
CA ASP A 46 11.38 -8.06 7.56
C ASP A 46 10.38 -7.51 6.55
N ALA A 47 9.10 -7.41 6.91
CA ALA A 47 8.08 -6.82 6.05
C ALA A 47 8.38 -5.35 5.72
N TYR A 48 8.83 -4.56 6.70
CA TYR A 48 9.26 -3.17 6.45
C TYR A 48 10.48 -3.08 5.53
N LYS A 49 11.50 -3.93 5.74
CA LYS A 49 12.67 -4.00 4.85
C LYS A 49 12.24 -4.40 3.43
N TYR A 50 11.28 -5.32 3.33
CA TYR A 50 10.73 -5.75 2.05
C TYR A 50 9.98 -4.62 1.33
N CYS A 51 9.21 -3.79 2.04
CA CYS A 51 8.63 -2.57 1.47
C CYS A 51 9.69 -1.66 0.85
N THR A 52 10.82 -1.47 1.53
CA THR A 52 11.95 -0.69 0.99
C THR A 52 12.48 -1.31 -0.30
N LYS A 53 12.63 -2.64 -0.37
CA LYS A 53 13.02 -3.34 -1.61
C LYS A 53 12.05 -3.09 -2.75
N LEU A 54 10.74 -3.18 -2.50
CA LEU A 54 9.70 -2.93 -3.51
C LEU A 54 9.78 -1.51 -4.08
N VAL A 55 10.03 -0.52 -3.21
CA VAL A 55 10.07 0.90 -3.59
C VAL A 55 11.32 1.25 -4.40
N HIS A 56 12.44 0.57 -4.14
CA HIS A 56 13.67 0.77 -4.89
C HIS A 56 13.75 -0.08 -6.17
N ASN A 57 12.77 -0.97 -6.42
CA ASN A 57 12.72 -1.72 -7.67
C ASN A 57 12.23 -0.79 -8.82
N PRO A 58 13.04 -0.58 -9.88
CA PRO A 58 12.66 0.26 -11.01
C PRO A 58 11.47 -0.29 -11.82
N GLU A 59 11.09 -1.55 -11.68
CA GLU A 59 9.90 -2.14 -12.32
C GLU A 59 8.59 -1.57 -11.79
N PHE A 60 8.60 -1.05 -10.55
CA PHE A 60 7.41 -0.57 -9.84
C PHE A 60 7.56 0.89 -9.40
N PRO A 61 7.79 1.85 -10.31
CA PRO A 61 8.07 3.24 -9.95
C PRO A 61 6.91 3.91 -9.19
N TRP A 62 5.67 3.44 -9.39
CA TRP A 62 4.49 3.90 -8.66
C TRP A 62 4.54 3.56 -7.16
N ALA A 63 5.26 2.52 -6.75
CA ALA A 63 5.40 2.16 -5.33
C ALA A 63 6.06 3.28 -4.52
N LYS A 64 6.90 4.10 -5.16
CA LYS A 64 7.54 5.26 -4.52
C LYS A 64 6.58 6.41 -4.25
N GLN A 65 5.46 6.51 -4.98
CA GLN A 65 4.47 7.58 -4.85
C GLN A 65 3.66 7.49 -3.56
N LEU A 66 3.52 6.29 -2.99
CA LEU A 66 2.88 6.09 -1.70
C LEU A 66 3.89 6.33 -0.58
N ASP A 67 3.52 7.09 0.46
CA ASP A 67 4.46 7.38 1.56
C ASP A 67 4.89 6.12 2.34
N SER A 68 6.05 6.20 2.98
CA SER A 68 6.61 5.17 3.87
C SER A 68 5.61 4.61 4.89
N MET A 69 4.86 5.46 5.59
CA MET A 69 3.93 5.03 6.64
C MET A 69 2.75 4.25 6.07
N ALA A 70 2.21 4.71 4.94
CA ALA A 70 1.12 4.03 4.26
C ALA A 70 1.57 2.65 3.74
N ARG A 71 2.77 2.54 3.17
CA ARG A 71 3.33 1.25 2.74
C ARG A 71 3.51 0.27 3.89
N GLN A 72 4.03 0.72 5.03
CA GLN A 72 4.19 -0.10 6.23
C GLN A 72 2.83 -0.57 6.78
N ALA A 73 1.84 0.32 6.84
CA ALA A 73 0.49 -0.03 7.26
C ALA A 73 -0.15 -1.09 6.35
N HIS A 74 0.11 -1.05 5.04
CA HIS A 74 -0.35 -2.09 4.12
C HIS A 74 0.39 -3.41 4.30
N ALA A 75 1.70 -3.38 4.59
CA ALA A 75 2.50 -4.55 4.87
C ALA A 75 2.12 -5.25 6.18
N GLU A 76 1.68 -4.51 7.20
CA GLU A 76 1.17 -5.08 8.45
C GLU A 76 -0.20 -5.75 8.31
N ARG A 77 -0.95 -5.42 7.25
CA ARG A 77 -2.24 -6.03 6.92
C ARG A 77 -2.11 -7.29 6.06
N ALA A 78 -0.88 -7.66 5.70
CA ALA A 78 -0.57 -8.92 5.02
C ALA A 78 -0.58 -10.07 6.01
#